data_AF-A0A2V7N3U9-F1
#
_entry.id   AF-A0A2V7N3U9-F1
#
_cell.length_a   1.000
_cell.length_b   1.000
_cell.length_c   1.000
_cell.angle_alpha   90.00
_cell.angle_beta   90.00
_cell.angle_gamma   90.00
#
_symmetry.space_group_name_H-M   'P 1'
#
loop_
_entity.id
_entity.type
_entity.pdbx_description
1 polymer ?
#
loop_
_entity_poly.entity_id
_entity_poly.type
_entity_poly.pdbx_seq_one_letter_code
_entity_poly.pdbx_strand_id
1 'polypeptide(L)'
;MDRYDEEAEERAAAVAEVAARLRSRGIALTGAEDPGDLADLLSAVERFEAAVEAHGGDLMVDDLKSSRPDDRHFVVPRRAHGEAVRTYIVRIDEATTQLRRHPPQPD
;
A
#
# COMPACT_ATOMS: atom_id res chain seq x y z
N MET A 1 -15.23 25.26 -23.92
CA MET A 1 -14.52 25.33 -22.63
C MET A 1 -14.79 23.98 -22.00
N ASP A 2 -14.18 22.94 -22.58
CA ASP A 2 -14.63 21.54 -22.44
C ASP A 2 -13.45 20.62 -22.09
N ARG A 3 -12.29 20.84 -22.72
CA ARG A 3 -11.10 20.03 -22.49
C ARG A 3 -10.58 20.07 -21.04
N TYR A 4 -10.64 21.24 -20.38
CA TYR A 4 -10.16 21.40 -19.01
C TYR A 4 -11.03 20.68 -17.97
N ASP A 5 -12.34 20.55 -18.22
CA ASP A 5 -13.25 19.84 -17.32
C ASP A 5 -13.09 18.32 -17.51
N GLU A 6 -12.92 17.84 -18.74
CA GLU A 6 -12.68 16.42 -19.06
C GLU A 6 -11.38 15.92 -18.41
N GLU A 7 -10.27 16.68 -18.52
CA GLU A 7 -8.99 16.34 -17.87
C GLU A 7 -9.09 16.31 -16.33
N ALA A 8 -9.92 17.19 -15.75
CA ALA A 8 -10.13 17.23 -14.31
C ALA A 8 -10.99 16.05 -13.83
N GLU A 9 -12.02 15.68 -14.57
CA GLU A 9 -12.87 14.51 -14.30
C GLU A 9 -12.08 13.20 -14.44
N GLU A 10 -11.29 13.04 -15.50
CA GLU A 10 -10.42 11.89 -15.69
C GLU A 10 -9.43 11.74 -14.52
N ARG A 11 -8.81 12.85 -14.10
CA ARG A 11 -7.89 12.84 -12.95
C ARG A 11 -8.59 12.48 -11.65
N ALA A 12 -9.80 12.99 -11.41
CA ALA A 12 -10.58 12.67 -10.23
C ALA A 12 -11.00 11.19 -10.20
N ALA A 13 -11.40 10.64 -11.35
CA ALA A 13 -11.74 9.22 -11.49
C ALA A 13 -10.52 8.33 -11.20
N ALA A 14 -9.35 8.65 -11.74
CA ALA A 14 -8.11 7.92 -11.48
C ALA A 14 -7.74 7.94 -9.98
N VAL A 15 -7.86 9.09 -9.32
CA VAL A 15 -7.61 9.22 -7.88
C VAL A 15 -8.59 8.37 -7.07
N ALA A 16 -9.87 8.37 -7.43
CA ALA A 16 -10.89 7.57 -6.77
C ALA A 16 -10.61 6.06 -6.90
N GLU A 17 -10.15 5.63 -8.08
CA GLU A 17 -9.74 4.24 -8.34
C GLU A 17 -8.55 3.84 -7.46
N VAL A 18 -7.48 4.64 -7.44
CA VAL A 18 -6.30 4.41 -6.59
C VAL A 18 -6.70 4.32 -5.12
N ALA A 19 -7.54 5.25 -4.65
CA ALA A 19 -8.03 5.23 -3.28
C ALA A 19 -8.88 3.98 -2.97
N ALA A 20 -9.70 3.51 -3.91
CA ALA A 20 -10.47 2.28 -3.76
C ALA A 20 -9.56 1.05 -3.65
N ARG A 21 -8.52 0.98 -4.48
CA ARG A 21 -7.52 -0.10 -4.48
C ARG A 21 -6.69 -0.15 -3.19
N LEU A 22 -6.35 1.00 -2.61
CA LEU A 22 -5.70 1.09 -1.30
C LEU A 22 -6.62 0.62 -0.17
N ARG A 23 -7.90 1.04 -0.19
CA ARG A 23 -8.90 0.61 0.81
C ARG A 23 -9.19 -0.88 0.74
N SER A 24 -9.22 -1.49 -0.44
CA SER A 24 -9.45 -2.93 -0.56
C SER A 24 -8.35 -3.76 0.13
N ARG A 25 -7.13 -3.24 0.17
CA ARG A 25 -5.94 -3.77 0.89
C ARG A 25 -5.92 -3.43 2.38
N GLY A 26 -6.98 -2.81 2.91
CA GLY A 26 -7.10 -2.46 4.33
C GLY A 26 -6.33 -1.21 4.74
N ILE A 27 -5.85 -0.41 3.79
CA ILE A 27 -5.13 0.83 4.10
C ILE A 27 -6.13 1.94 4.42
N ALA A 28 -5.93 2.56 5.59
CA ALA A 28 -6.74 3.69 6.02
C ALA A 28 -6.33 4.96 5.27
N LEU A 29 -7.30 5.56 4.57
CA LEU A 29 -7.19 6.86 3.93
C LEU A 29 -8.06 7.87 4.67
N THR A 30 -7.61 9.12 4.74
CA THR A 30 -8.34 10.22 5.39
C THR A 30 -9.23 10.98 4.42
N GLY A 31 -9.00 10.82 3.11
CA GLY A 31 -9.66 11.57 2.04
C GLY A 31 -9.05 12.95 1.79
N ALA A 32 -8.06 13.37 2.59
CA ALA A 32 -7.35 14.64 2.46
C ALA A 32 -5.97 14.49 1.78
N GLU A 33 -5.64 13.27 1.34
CA GLU A 33 -4.38 12.97 0.67
C GLU A 33 -4.26 13.66 -0.70
N ASP A 34 -3.05 14.11 -1.03
CA ASP A 34 -2.76 14.60 -2.37
C ASP A 34 -2.79 13.44 -3.40
N PRO A 35 -3.29 13.65 -4.62
CA PRO A 35 -3.27 12.66 -5.69
C PRO A 35 -1.92 12.00 -5.94
N GLY A 36 -0.82 12.76 -5.89
CA GLY A 36 0.53 12.23 -6.06
C GLY A 36 0.92 11.33 -4.90
N ASP A 37 0.65 11.77 -3.66
CA ASP A 37 0.91 10.97 -2.46
C ASP A 37 0.12 9.65 -2.47
N LEU A 38 -1.10 9.62 -3.03
CA LEU A 38 -1.88 8.39 -3.19
C LEU A 38 -1.26 7.41 -4.20
N ALA A 39 -0.76 7.92 -5.32
CA ALA A 39 -0.08 7.11 -6.33
C ALA A 39 1.25 6.56 -5.79
N ASP A 40 2.01 7.38 -5.07
CA ASP A 40 3.24 6.97 -4.42
C ASP A 40 2.99 5.91 -3.34
N LEU A 41 1.91 6.07 -2.56
CA LEU A 41 1.49 5.10 -1.56
C LEU A 41 1.10 3.75 -2.19
N LEU A 42 0.31 3.77 -3.27
CA LEU A 42 -0.01 2.53 -3.98
C LEU A 42 1.25 1.84 -4.48
N SER A 43 2.16 2.59 -5.08
CA SER A 43 3.44 2.06 -5.58
C SER A 43 4.30 1.45 -4.47
N ALA A 44 4.30 2.06 -3.27
CA ALA A 44 5.03 1.53 -2.11
C ALA A 44 4.45 0.20 -1.63
N VAL A 45 3.12 0.10 -1.58
CA VAL A 45 2.42 -1.11 -1.18
C VAL A 45 2.68 -2.25 -2.18
N GLU A 46 2.59 -1.98 -3.48
CA GLU A 46 2.87 -2.98 -4.50
C GLU A 46 4.32 -3.47 -4.47
N ARG A 47 5.28 -2.59 -4.16
CA ARG A 47 6.69 -2.98 -3.97
C ARG A 47 6.90 -3.86 -2.74
N PHE A 48 6.12 -3.65 -1.69
CA PHE A 48 6.11 -4.52 -0.52
C PHE A 48 5.50 -5.89 -0.86
N GLU A 49 4.33 -5.91 -1.49
CA GLU A 49 3.64 -7.13 -1.94
C GLU A 49 4.57 -7.99 -2.83
N ALA A 50 5.23 -7.38 -3.81
CA ALA A 50 6.19 -8.08 -4.67
C ALA A 50 7.41 -8.63 -3.90
N ALA A 51 7.84 -7.96 -2.82
CA ALA A 51 8.90 -8.47 -1.97
C ALA A 51 8.44 -9.66 -1.11
N VAL A 52 7.18 -9.66 -0.65
CA VAL A 52 6.53 -10.77 0.05
C VAL A 52 6.48 -12.01 -0.83
N GLU A 53 5.95 -11.88 -2.05
CA GLU A 53 5.87 -12.98 -3.01
C GLU A 53 7.26 -13.56 -3.34
N ALA A 54 8.26 -12.71 -3.52
CA ALA A 54 9.62 -13.14 -3.83
C ALA A 54 10.29 -13.96 -2.70
N HIS A 55 9.84 -13.78 -1.45
CA HIS A 55 10.37 -14.48 -0.28
C HIS A 55 9.50 -15.68 0.14
N GLY A 56 8.52 -16.04 -0.69
CA GLY A 56 7.64 -17.19 -0.46
C GLY A 56 6.47 -16.92 0.49
N GLY A 57 6.22 -15.66 0.86
CA GLY A 57 5.04 -15.30 1.64
C GLY A 57 3.78 -15.41 0.78
N ASP A 58 2.78 -16.14 1.27
CA ASP A 58 1.49 -16.24 0.57
C ASP A 58 0.63 -15.00 0.88
N LEU A 59 0.46 -14.15 -0.12
CA LEU A 59 -0.41 -12.97 -0.04
C LEU A 59 -1.86 -13.33 0.38
N MET A 60 -2.33 -14.55 0.11
CA MET A 60 -3.68 -15.00 0.52
C MET A 60 -3.78 -15.31 2.02
N VAL A 61 -2.66 -15.62 2.70
CA VAL A 61 -2.62 -15.97 4.13
C VAL A 61 -2.21 -14.76 4.98
N ASP A 62 -1.33 -13.90 4.46
CA ASP A 62 -0.80 -12.72 5.16
C ASP A 62 -1.57 -11.41 4.86
N ASP A 63 -2.72 -11.51 4.20
CA ASP A 63 -3.62 -10.37 3.97
C ASP A 63 -3.90 -9.65 5.30
N LEU A 64 -3.99 -8.32 5.25
CA LEU A 64 -4.19 -7.44 6.41
C LEU A 64 -5.40 -7.82 7.30
N LYS A 65 -6.32 -8.64 6.77
CA LYS A 65 -7.52 -9.17 7.43
C LYS A 65 -7.32 -10.52 8.12
N SER A 66 -6.21 -11.21 7.88
CA SER A 66 -5.93 -12.52 8.45
C SER A 66 -5.57 -12.38 9.94
N SER A 67 -6.28 -13.14 10.79
CA SER A 67 -6.19 -13.03 12.25
C SER A 67 -4.91 -13.63 12.84
N ARG A 68 -4.09 -14.33 12.04
CA ARG A 68 -2.79 -14.91 12.42
C ARG A 68 -1.88 -15.01 11.19
N PRO A 69 -1.10 -13.97 10.86
CA PRO A 69 0.05 -14.12 9.98
C PRO A 69 1.06 -15.04 10.66
N ASP A 70 1.64 -16.00 9.92
CA ASP A 70 2.72 -16.84 10.47
C ASP A 70 3.99 -16.01 10.71
N ASP A 71 4.17 -14.90 9.98
CA ASP A 71 5.23 -13.93 10.25
C ASP A 71 4.78 -12.47 9.99
N ARG A 72 4.99 -11.61 10.99
CA ARG A 72 4.61 -10.19 11.00
C ARG A 72 5.38 -9.35 9.98
N HIS A 73 6.46 -9.86 9.41
CA HIS A 73 7.26 -9.16 8.40
C HIS A 73 6.65 -9.20 7.00
N PHE A 74 5.68 -10.09 6.74
CA PHE A 74 4.97 -10.19 5.45
C PHE A 74 3.67 -9.38 5.41
N VAL A 75 3.34 -8.68 6.49
CA VAL A 75 2.14 -7.84 6.58
C VAL A 75 2.50 -6.38 6.38
N VAL A 76 1.74 -5.69 5.53
CA VAL A 76 1.90 -4.23 5.36
C VAL A 76 1.72 -3.54 6.72
N PRO A 77 2.63 -2.65 7.14
CA PRO A 77 2.48 -1.93 8.41
C PRO A 77 1.13 -1.21 8.49
N ARG A 78 0.46 -1.23 9.64
CA ARG A 78 -0.79 -0.43 9.80
C ARG A 78 -0.44 1.05 9.92
N ARG A 79 -1.15 1.90 9.18
CA ARG A 79 -1.07 3.36 9.31
C ARG A 79 -1.54 3.78 10.70
N ALA A 80 -0.73 4.57 11.39
CA ALA A 80 -1.09 5.11 12.70
C ALA A 80 -2.10 6.26 12.58
N HIS A 81 -2.86 6.51 13.65
CA HIS A 81 -3.84 7.59 13.67
C HIS A 81 -3.14 8.95 13.54
N GLY A 82 -3.54 9.76 12.55
CA GLY A 82 -2.93 11.07 12.29
C GLY A 82 -1.55 11.02 11.64
N GLU A 83 -1.07 9.83 11.25
CA GLU A 83 0.19 9.69 10.51
C GLU A 83 0.05 10.29 9.11
N ALA A 84 0.97 11.18 8.75
CA ALA A 84 1.04 11.73 7.40
C ALA A 84 1.33 10.62 6.39
N VAL A 85 0.69 10.67 5.21
CA VAL A 85 0.88 9.62 4.18
C VAL A 85 2.34 9.46 3.79
N ARG A 86 3.08 10.56 3.64
CA ARG A 86 4.52 10.49 3.32
C ARG A 86 5.33 9.74 4.37
N THR A 87 5.03 9.95 5.65
CA THR A 87 5.68 9.20 6.74
C THR A 87 5.32 7.71 6.67
N TYR A 88 4.06 7.42 6.38
CA TYR A 88 3.59 6.05 6.22
C TYR A 88 4.25 5.34 5.02
N ILE A 89 4.42 6.02 3.89
CA ILE A 89 5.16 5.52 2.70
C ILE A 89 6.58 5.11 3.08
N VAL A 90 7.31 5.98 3.77
CA VAL A 90 8.70 5.70 4.19
C VAL A 90 8.76 4.42 5.04
N ARG A 91 7.80 4.22 5.95
CA ARG A 91 7.75 3.00 6.76
C ARG A 91 7.46 1.73 5.95
N ILE A 92 6.65 1.82 4.90
CA ILE A 92 6.41 0.69 3.99
C ILE A 92 7.70 0.36 3.23
N ASP A 93 8.45 1.36 2.78
CA ASP A 93 9.73 1.17 2.09
C ASP A 93 10.80 0.58 3.01
N GLU A 94 10.84 1.02 4.27
CA GLU A 94 11.71 0.45 5.30
C GLU A 94 11.34 -1.01 5.60
N ALA A 95 10.04 -1.33 5.71
CA ALA A 95 9.57 -2.70 5.89
C ALA A 95 9.92 -3.58 4.69
N THR A 96 9.77 -3.06 3.47
CA THR A 96 10.17 -3.74 2.23
C THR A 96 11.66 -4.04 2.21
N THR A 97 12.49 -3.09 2.66
CA THR A 97 13.95 -3.26 2.72
C THR A 97 14.35 -4.29 3.77
N GLN A 98 13.66 -4.31 4.92
CA GLN A 98 13.87 -5.30 5.97
C GLN A 98 13.48 -6.70 5.49
N LEU A 99 12.33 -6.82 4.82
CA LEU A 99 11.85 -8.07 4.25
C LEU A 99 12.83 -8.65 3.22
N ARG A 100 13.37 -7.81 2.34
CA ARG A 100 14.41 -8.22 1.38
C ARG A 100 15.70 -8.73 2.00
N ARG A 101 15.95 -8.43 3.27
CA ARG A 101 17.11 -8.93 4.03
C ARG A 101 16.75 -10.10 4.93
N HIS A 102 15.46 -10.40 5.08
CA HIS A 102 14.98 -11.50 5.90
C HIS A 102 15.18 -12.83 5.15
N PRO A 103 15.57 -13.91 5.84
CA PRO A 103 15.60 -15.23 5.21
C PRO A 103 14.21 -15.59 4.67
N PRO A 104 14.12 -16.26 3.52
CA PRO A 104 12.85 -16.76 3.00
C PRO A 104 12.24 -17.75 3.98
N GLN A 105 10.91 -17.78 4.05
CA GLN A 105 10.20 -18.69 4.93
C GLN A 105 10.46 -20.14 4.45
N PRO A 106 10.91 -21.06 5.32
CA PRO A 106 11.11 -22.45 4.94
C PRO A 106 9.75 -23.13 4.69
N ASP A 107 9.63 -23.84 3.57
CA ASP A 107 8.52 -24.74 3.19
C ASP A 107 8.21 -25.81 4.26
#